data_AF-A0A936VUP9-F1
#
_entry.id   AF-A0A936VUP9-F1
#
_cell.length_a   1.000
_cell.length_b   1.000
_cell.length_c   1.000
_cell.angle_alpha   90.00
_cell.angle_beta   90.00
_cell.angle_gamma   90.00
#
_symmetry.space_group_name_H-M   'P 1'
#
loop_
_entity.id
_entity.type
_entity.pdbx_description
1 polymer ?
#
loop_
_entity_poly.entity_id
_entity_poly.type
_entity_poly.pdbx_seq_one_letter_code
_entity_poly.pdbx_strand_id
1 'polypeptide(L)'
;MDLALDVREAPDHFNPFIRDYFKQYLEAIDESRNTQDWSKPNELLDRLSEYQYQVNREVLPSSAQVKAELFLNDWNIFGKLRNVYGLFGIISLFAFLGSVLFHKWDRVRIGKIGFLILLISFIIHTIALALRWYISGHAPWSNGYESMIYIALTTVMAGVIFQGRL
;
A
#
# COMPACT_ATOMS: atom_id res chain seq x y z
N MET A 1 0.36 -6.59 -9.01
CA MET A 1 -1.08 -6.86 -9.16
C MET A 1 -1.56 -5.84 -10.16
N ASP A 2 -1.53 -6.22 -11.43
CA ASP A 2 -2.31 -5.56 -12.45
C ASP A 2 -3.77 -5.66 -12.00
N LEU A 3 -4.24 -4.58 -11.37
CA LEU A 3 -5.66 -4.28 -11.17
C LEU A 3 -6.25 -3.66 -12.45
N ALA A 4 -5.60 -3.89 -13.59
CA ALA A 4 -6.33 -4.01 -14.85
C ALA A 4 -7.12 -5.32 -14.75
N LEU A 5 -8.26 -5.28 -14.07
CA LEU A 5 -9.37 -6.14 -14.44
C LEU A 5 -9.51 -5.95 -15.96
N ASP A 6 -9.13 -6.97 -16.73
CA ASP A 6 -9.53 -7.02 -18.12
C ASP A 6 -11.05 -7.13 -18.11
N VAL A 7 -11.71 -5.98 -18.24
CA VAL A 7 -13.17 -5.84 -18.20
C VAL A 7 -13.84 -6.59 -19.35
N ARG A 8 -13.05 -7.12 -20.30
CA ARG A 8 -13.52 -8.05 -21.32
C ARG A 8 -13.94 -9.39 -20.73
N GLU A 9 -13.44 -9.78 -19.55
CA GLU A 9 -13.76 -11.04 -18.86
C GLU A 9 -14.60 -10.87 -17.58
N ALA A 10 -15.37 -9.78 -17.46
CA ALA A 10 -16.33 -9.66 -16.37
C ALA A 10 -17.43 -10.73 -16.48
N PRO A 11 -17.72 -11.52 -15.43
CA PRO A 11 -18.64 -12.65 -15.52
C PRO A 11 -20.09 -12.21 -15.76
N ASP A 12 -20.84 -13.01 -16.53
CA ASP A 12 -22.16 -12.68 -17.11
C ASP A 12 -23.28 -12.32 -16.11
N HIS A 13 -23.05 -12.47 -14.80
CA HIS A 13 -23.99 -12.08 -13.74
C HIS A 13 -23.85 -10.61 -13.29
N PHE A 14 -22.86 -9.87 -13.81
CA PHE A 14 -22.81 -8.42 -13.57
C PHE A 14 -23.99 -7.73 -14.26
N ASN A 15 -24.74 -6.94 -13.48
CA ASN A 15 -25.86 -6.14 -14.00
C ASN A 15 -25.41 -5.38 -15.27
N PRO A 16 -26.09 -5.55 -16.42
CA PRO A 16 -25.74 -4.90 -17.69
C PRO A 16 -25.51 -3.38 -17.56
N PHE A 17 -26.24 -2.75 -16.62
CA PHE A 17 -26.08 -1.35 -16.25
C PHE A 17 -24.65 -1.02 -15.78
N ILE A 18 -24.06 -1.82 -14.88
CA ILE A 18 -22.73 -1.54 -14.31
C ILE A 18 -21.64 -1.68 -15.39
N ARG A 19 -21.77 -2.70 -16.25
CA ARG A 19 -20.82 -2.92 -17.34
C ARG A 19 -20.82 -1.75 -18.33
N ASP A 20 -22.00 -1.27 -18.70
CA ASP A 20 -22.14 -0.14 -19.61
C ASP A 20 -21.64 1.17 -18.97
N TYR A 21 -22.03 1.42 -17.72
CA TYR A 21 -21.57 2.57 -16.96
C TYR A 21 -20.05 2.64 -16.84
N PHE A 22 -19.41 1.50 -16.54
CA PHE A 22 -17.96 1.42 -16.43
C PHE A 22 -17.26 1.68 -17.78
N LYS A 23 -17.82 1.19 -18.89
CA LYS A 23 -17.30 1.51 -20.24
C LYS A 23 -17.38 3.01 -20.52
N GLN A 24 -18.53 3.64 -20.26
CA GLN A 24 -18.71 5.09 -20.45
C GLN A 24 -17.69 5.89 -19.63
N TYR A 25 -17.43 5.46 -18.39
CA TYR A 25 -16.41 6.08 -17.54
C TYR A 25 -15.00 5.94 -18.11
N LEU A 26 -14.62 4.76 -18.60
CA LEU A 26 -13.32 4.54 -19.24
C LEU A 26 -13.15 5.37 -20.52
N GLU A 27 -14.19 5.45 -21.36
CA GLU A 27 -14.20 6.28 -22.57
C GLU A 27 -14.03 7.76 -22.21
N ALA A 28 -14.73 8.23 -21.16
CA ALA A 28 -14.57 9.60 -20.68
C ALA A 28 -13.14 9.86 -20.18
N ILE A 29 -12.50 8.93 -19.47
CA ILE A 29 -11.10 9.07 -19.06
C ILE A 29 -10.19 9.18 -20.28
N ASP A 30 -10.37 8.33 -21.30
CA ASP A 30 -9.52 8.33 -22.48
C ASP A 30 -9.65 9.64 -23.28
N GLU A 31 -10.87 10.16 -23.40
CA GLU A 31 -11.14 11.50 -23.96
C GLU A 31 -10.43 12.59 -23.14
N SER A 32 -10.59 12.59 -21.81
CA SER A 32 -9.97 13.55 -20.89
C SER A 32 -8.45 13.52 -20.90
N ARG A 33 -7.81 12.38 -21.14
CA ARG A 33 -6.35 12.31 -21.26
C ARG A 33 -5.83 13.16 -22.42
N ASN A 34 -6.58 13.22 -23.52
CA ASN A 34 -6.21 13.99 -24.71
C ASN A 34 -6.62 15.46 -24.59
N THR A 35 -7.81 15.75 -24.05
CA THR A 35 -8.36 17.11 -23.96
C THR A 35 -7.93 17.88 -22.71
N GLN A 36 -7.38 17.18 -21.70
CA GLN A 36 -7.12 17.69 -20.35
C GLN A 36 -8.37 18.17 -19.59
N ASP A 37 -9.57 17.91 -20.13
CA ASP A 37 -10.83 18.25 -19.48
C ASP A 37 -11.36 17.04 -18.70
N TRP A 38 -11.31 17.14 -17.37
CA TRP A 38 -11.74 16.08 -16.45
C TRP A 38 -13.19 16.23 -15.96
N SER A 39 -13.95 17.19 -16.48
CA SER A 39 -15.33 17.46 -16.05
C SER A 39 -16.24 16.25 -16.20
N LYS A 40 -16.19 15.59 -17.35
CA LYS A 40 -17.06 14.44 -17.70
C LYS A 40 -16.78 13.18 -16.87
N PRO A 41 -15.52 12.72 -16.68
CA PRO A 41 -15.24 11.65 -15.72
C PRO A 41 -15.65 11.99 -14.28
N ASN A 42 -15.44 13.23 -13.84
CA ASN A 42 -15.82 13.65 -12.49
C ASN A 42 -17.34 13.61 -12.30
N GLU A 43 -18.12 14.08 -13.28
CA GLU A 43 -19.58 13.99 -13.25
C GLU A 43 -20.06 12.53 -13.17
N LEU A 44 -19.44 11.62 -13.92
CA LEU A 44 -19.73 10.18 -13.84
C LEU A 44 -19.35 9.61 -12.46
N LEU A 45 -18.21 9.99 -11.89
CA LEU A 45 -17.85 9.56 -10.52
C LEU A 45 -18.85 10.04 -9.48
N ASP A 46 -19.29 11.29 -9.58
CA ASP A 46 -20.26 11.87 -8.64
C ASP A 46 -21.61 11.15 -8.73
N ARG A 47 -22.09 10.88 -9.94
CA ARG A 47 -23.32 10.09 -10.17
C ARG A 47 -23.20 8.65 -9.65
N LEU A 48 -22.04 8.02 -9.82
CA LEU A 48 -21.79 6.67 -9.29
C LEU A 48 -21.83 6.66 -7.76
N SER A 49 -21.17 7.65 -7.14
CA SER A 49 -21.19 7.83 -5.69
C SER A 49 -22.62 8.01 -5.18
N GLU A 50 -23.41 8.87 -5.81
CA GLU A 50 -24.81 9.09 -5.46
C GLU A 50 -25.65 7.80 -5.58
N TYR A 51 -25.49 7.05 -6.67
CA TYR A 51 -26.13 5.76 -6.85
C TYR A 51 -25.76 4.76 -5.74
N GLN A 52 -24.48 4.66 -5.38
CA GLN A 52 -24.03 3.79 -4.29
C GLN A 52 -24.65 4.18 -2.95
N TYR A 53 -24.77 5.49 -2.66
CA TYR A 53 -25.42 5.99 -1.45
C TYR A 53 -26.91 5.64 -1.39
N GLN A 54 -27.61 5.67 -2.54
CA GLN A 54 -29.03 5.34 -2.62
C GLN A 54 -29.30 3.84 -2.47
N VAL A 55 -28.44 2.99 -3.05
CA VAL A 55 -28.67 1.54 -3.11
C VAL A 55 -28.21 0.82 -1.84
N ASN A 56 -27.06 1.19 -1.25
CA ASN A 56 -26.55 0.50 -0.06
C ASN A 56 -25.60 1.37 0.77
N ARG A 57 -26.18 2.29 1.54
CA ARG A 57 -25.41 3.16 2.45
C ARG A 57 -24.68 2.41 3.56
N GLU A 58 -25.20 1.27 4.01
CA GLU A 58 -24.65 0.52 5.16
C GLU A 58 -23.28 -0.10 4.87
N VAL A 59 -22.96 -0.35 3.60
CA VAL A 59 -21.69 -0.96 3.19
C VAL A 59 -20.63 0.09 2.84
N LEU A 60 -21.03 1.35 2.68
CA LEU A 60 -20.11 2.40 2.25
C LEU A 60 -19.19 2.85 3.40
N PRO A 61 -17.88 3.06 3.10
CA PRO A 61 -16.96 3.60 4.07
C PRO A 61 -17.35 5.04 4.46
N SER A 62 -17.04 5.40 5.70
CA SER A 62 -17.21 6.76 6.17
C SER A 62 -16.31 7.74 5.41
N SER A 63 -16.69 9.02 5.36
CA SER A 63 -15.86 10.07 4.74
C SER A 63 -14.46 10.16 5.34
N ALA A 64 -14.31 9.81 6.63
CA ALA A 64 -13.01 9.73 7.29
C ALA A 64 -12.17 8.55 6.78
N GLN A 65 -12.78 7.38 6.54
CA GLN A 65 -12.09 6.23 5.95
C GLN A 65 -11.65 6.52 4.51
N VAL A 66 -12.49 7.16 3.69
CA VAL A 66 -12.13 7.55 2.33
C VAL A 66 -10.94 8.51 2.32
N LYS A 67 -10.94 9.54 3.20
CA LYS A 67 -9.79 10.46 3.32
C LYS A 67 -8.52 9.75 3.80
N ALA A 68 -8.65 8.82 4.74
CA ALA A 68 -7.53 8.03 5.23
C ALA A 68 -6.95 7.11 4.13
N GLU A 69 -7.82 6.52 3.31
CA GLU A 69 -7.43 5.68 2.17
C GLU A 69 -6.67 6.47 1.12
N LEU A 70 -7.22 7.62 0.70
CA LEU A 70 -6.56 8.52 -0.25
C LEU A 70 -5.18 8.94 0.28
N PHE A 71 -5.11 9.36 1.55
CA PHE A 71 -3.84 9.72 2.19
C PHE A 71 -2.83 8.57 2.18
N LEU A 72 -3.25 7.36 2.57
CA LEU A 72 -2.37 6.18 2.64
C LEU A 72 -1.87 5.78 1.24
N ASN A 73 -2.74 5.89 0.23
CA ASN A 73 -2.44 5.55 -1.16
C ASN A 73 -1.48 6.58 -1.77
N ASP A 74 -1.77 7.88 -1.63
CA ASP A 74 -0.92 8.98 -2.11
C ASP A 74 0.46 8.95 -1.45
N TRP A 75 0.51 8.63 -0.15
CA TRP A 75 1.78 8.52 0.56
C TRP A 75 2.63 7.35 0.05
N ASN A 76 2.00 6.31 -0.50
CA ASN A 76 2.62 5.08 -1.01
C ASN A 76 3.68 4.51 -0.05
N ILE A 77 3.33 4.47 1.24
CA ILE A 77 4.30 4.18 2.30
C ILE A 77 4.81 2.75 2.25
N PHE A 78 3.97 1.77 1.89
CA PHE A 78 4.41 0.38 1.76
C PHE A 78 5.40 0.20 0.61
N GLY A 79 5.24 0.94 -0.50
CA GLY A 79 6.21 0.98 -1.59
C GLY A 79 7.56 1.56 -1.16
N LYS A 80 7.54 2.64 -0.36
CA LYS A 80 8.75 3.24 0.22
C LYS A 80 9.43 2.31 1.22
N LEU A 81 8.67 1.69 2.13
CA LEU A 81 9.17 0.74 3.12
C LEU A 81 9.79 -0.49 2.46
N ARG A 82 9.17 -1.03 1.42
CA ARG A 82 9.76 -2.12 0.61
C ARG A 82 11.15 -1.74 0.11
N ASN A 83 11.31 -0.53 -0.44
CA ASN A 83 12.60 -0.08 -0.97
C ASN A 83 13.62 0.12 0.16
N VAL A 84 13.21 0.69 1.30
CA VAL A 84 14.08 0.85 2.48
C VAL A 84 14.57 -0.49 3.01
N TYR A 85 13.66 -1.45 3.23
CA TYR A 85 14.03 -2.78 3.72
C TYR A 85 14.84 -3.58 2.71
N GLY A 86 14.51 -3.50 1.43
CA GLY A 86 15.27 -4.15 0.36
C GLY A 86 16.69 -3.62 0.28
N LEU A 87 16.86 -2.30 0.28
CA LEU A 87 18.19 -1.68 0.27
C LEU A 87 18.97 -1.99 1.54
N PHE A 88 18.32 -1.94 2.71
CA PHE A 88 18.92 -2.31 3.97
C PHE A 88 19.43 -3.76 3.95
N GLY A 89 18.65 -4.69 3.41
CA GLY A 89 19.04 -6.09 3.25
C GLY A 89 20.26 -6.26 2.34
N ILE A 90 20.27 -5.58 1.19
CA ILE A 90 21.41 -5.60 0.25
C ILE A 90 22.68 -5.03 0.89
N ILE A 91 22.58 -3.86 1.53
CA ILE A 91 23.72 -3.23 2.23
C ILE A 91 24.22 -4.14 3.36
N SER A 92 23.32 -4.72 4.14
CA SER A 92 23.68 -5.62 5.24
C SER A 92 24.36 -6.89 4.75
N LEU A 93 23.94 -7.43 3.60
CA LEU A 93 24.58 -8.58 2.97
C LEU A 93 26.04 -8.26 2.57
N PHE A 94 26.28 -7.15 1.87
CA PHE A 94 27.64 -6.75 1.50
C PHE A 94 28.49 -6.37 2.71
N ALA A 95 27.90 -5.72 3.72
CA ALA A 95 28.58 -5.42 4.98
C ALA A 95 28.99 -6.71 5.70
N PHE A 96 28.11 -7.72 5.73
CA PHE A 96 28.41 -9.04 6.30
C PHE A 96 29.56 -9.72 5.55
N LEU A 97 29.49 -9.81 4.22
CA LEU A 97 30.56 -10.38 3.40
C LEU A 97 31.90 -9.64 3.59
N GLY A 98 31.88 -8.31 3.54
CA GLY A 98 33.05 -7.48 3.79
C GLY A 98 33.62 -7.67 5.19
N SER A 99 32.77 -7.89 6.20
CA SER A 99 33.21 -8.14 7.57
C SER A 99 33.93 -9.47 7.77
N VAL A 100 33.65 -10.47 6.92
CA VAL A 100 34.35 -11.77 6.92
C VAL A 100 35.70 -11.64 6.22
N LEU A 101 35.78 -10.81 5.17
CA LEU A 101 36.97 -10.65 4.34
C LEU A 101 37.96 -9.59 4.88
N PHE A 102 37.49 -8.59 5.62
CA PHE A 102 38.29 -7.45 6.07
C PHE A 102 38.11 -7.19 7.58
N HIS A 103 39.23 -7.09 8.31
CA HIS A 103 39.23 -7.12 9.78
C HIS A 103 39.06 -5.76 10.48
N LYS A 104 39.19 -4.61 9.79
CA LYS A 104 39.34 -3.28 10.44
C LYS A 104 38.20 -2.28 10.20
N TRP A 105 36.95 -2.65 10.47
CA TRP A 105 35.79 -1.74 10.29
C TRP A 105 35.11 -1.43 11.63
N ASP A 106 34.63 -0.19 11.82
CA ASP A 106 33.88 0.25 13.01
C ASP A 106 32.43 -0.29 12.97
N ARG A 107 32.29 -1.57 13.33
CA ARG A 107 31.01 -2.30 13.32
C ARG A 107 29.98 -1.71 14.28
N VAL A 108 30.44 -1.09 15.37
CA VAL A 108 29.57 -0.56 16.43
C VAL A 108 28.83 0.67 15.93
N ARG A 109 29.53 1.62 15.29
CA ARG A 109 28.89 2.83 14.76
C ARG A 109 27.91 2.52 13.63
N ILE A 110 28.30 1.65 12.70
CA ILE A 110 27.46 1.23 11.56
C ILE A 110 26.20 0.51 12.07
N GLY A 111 26.34 -0.41 13.04
CA GLY A 111 25.23 -1.12 13.64
C GLY A 111 24.21 -0.19 14.33
N LYS A 112 24.69 0.83 15.06
CA LYS A 112 23.79 1.82 15.70
C LYS A 112 22.98 2.63 14.69
N ILE A 113 23.62 3.07 13.59
CA ILE A 113 22.92 3.79 12.52
C ILE A 113 21.88 2.90 11.86
N GLY A 114 22.26 1.66 11.52
CA GLY A 114 21.35 0.68 10.93
C GLY A 114 20.15 0.36 11.84
N PHE A 115 20.40 0.18 13.14
CA PHE A 115 19.35 -0.03 14.13
C PHE A 115 18.39 1.16 14.21
N LEU A 116 18.89 2.40 14.23
CA LEU A 116 18.05 3.59 14.26
C LEU A 116 17.14 3.68 13.03
N ILE A 117 17.68 3.38 11.84
CA ILE A 117 16.91 3.35 10.59
C ILE A 117 15.81 2.28 10.65
N LEU A 118 16.15 1.08 11.13
CA LEU A 118 15.17 -0.01 11.30
C LEU A 118 14.09 0.35 12.32
N LEU A 119 14.46 0.96 13.45
CA LEU A 119 13.53 1.35 14.49
C LEU A 119 12.51 2.40 13.98
N ILE A 120 13.00 3.43 13.29
CA ILE A 120 12.12 4.45 12.69
C ILE A 120 11.20 3.81 11.65
N SER A 121 11.76 2.96 10.79
CA SER A 121 11.00 2.26 9.75
C SER A 121 9.95 1.32 10.34
N PHE A 122 10.26 0.65 11.45
CA PHE A 122 9.34 -0.21 12.19
C PHE A 122 8.16 0.57 12.78
N ILE A 123 8.41 1.73 13.41
CA ILE A 123 7.35 2.59 13.95
C ILE A 123 6.42 3.05 12.82
N ILE A 124 7.00 3.55 11.72
CA ILE A 124 6.25 3.99 10.54
C ILE A 124 5.42 2.83 9.96
N HIS A 125 6.01 1.64 9.84
CA HIS A 125 5.33 0.46 9.32
C HIS A 125 4.16 0.04 10.22
N THR A 126 4.33 0.08 11.54
CA THR A 126 3.28 -0.22 12.51
C THR A 126 2.10 0.73 12.38
N ILE A 127 2.38 2.04 12.29
CA ILE A 127 1.33 3.07 12.10
C ILE A 127 0.63 2.88 10.75
N ALA A 128 1.37 2.65 9.67
CA ALA A 128 0.80 2.42 8.35
C ALA A 128 -0.10 1.18 8.32
N LEU A 129 0.30 0.09 9.00
CA LEU A 129 -0.50 -1.12 9.09
C LEU A 129 -1.76 -0.92 9.94
N ALA A 130 -1.67 -0.18 11.04
CA ALA A 130 -2.82 0.18 11.86
C ALA A 130 -3.81 1.05 11.08
N LEU A 131 -3.33 2.02 10.31
CA LEU A 131 -4.17 2.85 9.44
C LEU A 131 -4.86 1.99 8.36
N ARG A 132 -4.11 1.03 7.78
CA ARG A 132 -4.67 0.08 6.81
C ARG A 132 -5.78 -0.77 7.41
N TRP A 133 -5.60 -1.27 8.63
CA TRP A 133 -6.63 -2.02 9.36
C TRP A 133 -7.88 -1.17 9.59
N TYR A 134 -7.72 0.10 9.97
CA TYR A 134 -8.84 1.03 10.11
C TYR A 134 -9.62 1.26 8.80
N ILE A 135 -8.91 1.41 7.68
CA ILE A 135 -9.51 1.62 6.35
C ILE A 135 -10.28 0.37 5.90
N SER A 136 -9.68 -0.81 6.03
CA SER A 136 -10.25 -2.05 5.50
C SER A 136 -11.39 -2.62 6.36
N GLY A 137 -11.49 -2.23 7.62
CA GLY A 137 -12.50 -2.76 8.54
C GLY A 137 -12.31 -4.24 8.92
N HIS A 138 -11.19 -4.84 8.51
CA HIS A 138 -10.85 -6.23 8.81
C HIS A 138 -9.36 -6.37 9.13
N ALA A 139 -8.99 -7.46 9.80
CA ALA A 139 -7.60 -7.71 10.16
C ALA A 139 -6.67 -7.68 8.93
N PRO A 140 -5.46 -7.11 9.05
CA PRO A 140 -4.56 -6.83 7.93
C PRO A 140 -3.74 -8.05 7.49
N TRP A 141 -4.38 -9.22 7.45
CA TRP A 141 -3.82 -10.49 6.99
C TRP A 141 -4.84 -11.31 6.19
N SER A 142 -5.95 -10.69 5.78
CA SER A 142 -7.06 -11.40 5.12
C SER A 142 -6.70 -11.88 3.71
N ASN A 143 -5.69 -11.29 3.08
CA ASN A 143 -5.21 -11.67 1.75
C ASN A 143 -3.67 -11.76 1.68
N GLY A 144 -3.15 -12.30 0.57
CA GLY A 144 -1.71 -12.54 0.39
C GLY A 144 -0.86 -11.28 0.37
N TYR A 145 -1.37 -10.16 -0.16
CA TYR A 145 -0.65 -8.89 -0.15
C TYR A 145 -0.48 -8.35 1.27
N GLU A 146 -1.56 -8.33 2.04
CA GLU A 146 -1.54 -7.85 3.43
C GLU A 146 -0.72 -8.78 4.33
N SER A 147 -0.80 -10.08 4.10
CA SER A 147 0.04 -11.07 4.78
C SER A 147 1.54 -10.80 4.57
N MET A 148 1.98 -10.45 3.35
CA MET A 148 3.38 -10.09 3.09
C MET A 148 3.83 -8.84 3.86
N ILE A 149 2.97 -7.83 3.96
CA ILE A 149 3.24 -6.62 4.76
C ILE A 149 3.37 -6.98 6.23
N TYR A 150 2.44 -7.78 6.76
CA TYR A 150 2.47 -8.24 8.15
C TYR A 150 3.72 -9.08 8.47
N ILE A 151 4.12 -9.99 7.57
CA ILE A 151 5.35 -10.77 7.71
C ILE A 151 6.59 -9.86 7.73
N ALA A 152 6.63 -8.85 6.86
CA ALA A 152 7.71 -7.86 6.88
C ALA A 152 7.76 -7.09 8.21
N LEU A 153 6.61 -6.70 8.77
CA LEU A 153 6.54 -6.04 10.08
C LEU A 153 7.09 -6.93 11.20
N THR A 154 6.62 -8.18 11.29
CA THR A 154 7.03 -9.13 12.33
C THR A 154 8.51 -9.51 12.22
N THR A 155 9.05 -9.60 11.01
CA THR A 155 10.48 -9.84 10.76
C THR A 155 11.33 -8.68 11.30
N VAL A 156 10.95 -7.43 11.00
CA VAL A 156 11.66 -6.26 11.50
C VAL A 156 11.48 -6.12 13.02
N MET A 157 10.30 -6.42 13.56
CA MET A 157 10.03 -6.45 14.99
C MET A 157 11.00 -7.39 15.72
N ALA A 158 11.18 -8.60 15.21
CA ALA A 158 12.14 -9.55 15.76
C ALA A 158 13.57 -8.96 15.73
N GLY A 159 13.99 -8.38 14.60
CA GLY A 159 15.29 -7.72 14.48
C GLY A 159 15.50 -6.60 15.52
N VAL A 160 14.50 -5.74 15.72
CA VAL A 160 14.56 -4.66 16.73
C VAL A 160 14.66 -5.22 18.15
N ILE A 161 13.90 -6.27 18.48
CA ILE A 161 13.91 -6.90 19.81
C ILE A 161 15.26 -7.57 20.10
N PHE A 162 15.80 -8.33 19.14
CA PHE A 162 17.05 -9.08 19.35
C PHE A 162 18.28 -8.17 19.36
N GLN A 163 18.31 -7.11 18.54
CA GLN A 163 19.42 -6.16 18.54
C GLN A 163 19.48 -5.33 19.83
N GLY A 164 18.34 -5.04 20.47
CA GLY A 164 18.30 -4.31 21.74
C GLY A 164 18.77 -5.13 22.96
N ARG A 165 19.06 -6.42 22.79
CA ARG A 165 19.52 -7.35 23.85
C ARG A 165 20.98 -7.78 23.72
N LEU A 166 21.69 -7.30 22.69
CA LEU A 166 23.11 -7.54 22.41
C LEU A 166 23.94 -6.29 22.75
#